data_AF-A0A2S6GBN5-F1
#
_entry.id   AF-A0A2S6GBN5-F1
#
_cell.length_a   1.000
_cell.length_b   1.000
_cell.length_c   1.000
_cell.angle_alpha   90.00
_cell.angle_beta   90.00
_cell.angle_gamma   90.00
#
_symmetry.space_group_name_H-M   'P 1'
#
loop_
_entity.id
_entity.type
_entity.pdbx_description
1 polymer ?
#
loop_
_entity_poly.entity_id
_entity_poly.type
_entity_poly.pdbx_seq_one_letter_code
_entity_poly.pdbx_strand_id
1 'polypeptide(L)'
;MNRTTIKWLNDRNRDAAKAECRKIDPTYSAKGRDCDEFPFAATWQGASAQPNPDRGRFSACPVNSDQNQAAGREFQTWYGVDRILDVFDPFYVRIDGTPPPDKQTGCFTYP
;
A
#
# COMPACT_ATOMS: atom_id res chain seq x y z
N MET A 1 7.53 -9.57 4.75
CA MET A 1 7.53 -8.89 3.44
C MET A 1 8.95 -8.64 3.03
N ASN A 2 9.19 -8.53 1.72
CA ASN A 2 10.52 -8.30 1.16
C ASN A 2 10.45 -7.11 0.22
N ARG A 3 11.39 -6.18 0.36
CA ARG A 3 11.49 -5.02 -0.53
C ARG A 3 11.78 -5.49 -1.96
N THR A 4 11.26 -4.76 -2.95
CA THR A 4 11.76 -4.82 -4.33
C THR A 4 12.08 -3.43 -4.85
N THR A 5 13.11 -3.33 -5.68
CA THR A 5 13.49 -2.11 -6.41
C THR A 5 13.14 -2.19 -7.89
N ILE A 6 12.51 -3.29 -8.32
CA ILE A 6 12.17 -3.55 -9.71
C ILE A 6 11.02 -2.63 -10.12
N LYS A 7 11.33 -1.61 -10.93
CA LYS A 7 10.37 -0.58 -11.34
C LYS A 7 9.10 -1.17 -11.95
N TRP A 8 9.21 -2.11 -12.88
CA TRP A 8 8.03 -2.67 -13.55
C TRP A 8 7.11 -3.43 -12.60
N LEU A 9 7.67 -4.09 -11.58
CA LEU A 9 6.89 -4.80 -10.57
C LEU A 9 6.18 -3.81 -9.65
N ASN A 10 6.90 -2.76 -9.22
CA ASN A 10 6.33 -1.69 -8.41
C ASN A 10 5.17 -0.99 -9.13
N ASP A 11 5.31 -0.73 -10.42
CA ASP A 11 4.25 -0.12 -11.23
C ASP A 11 3.05 -1.07 -11.38
N ARG A 12 3.29 -2.37 -11.63
CA ARG A 12 2.22 -3.37 -11.70
C ARG A 12 1.45 -3.50 -10.39
N ASN A 13 2.15 -3.45 -9.25
CA ASN A 13 1.54 -3.44 -7.92
C ASN A 13 0.63 -2.22 -7.75
N ARG A 14 1.14 -1.02 -8.04
CA ARG A 14 0.35 0.22 -7.97
C ARG A 14 -0.88 0.17 -8.86
N ASP A 15 -0.75 -0.36 -10.08
CA ASP A 15 -1.86 -0.42 -11.02
C ASP A 15 -2.96 -1.36 -10.53
N ALA A 16 -2.59 -2.50 -9.94
CA ALA A 16 -3.53 -3.43 -9.31
C ALA A 16 -4.23 -2.77 -8.10
N ALA A 17 -3.50 -2.11 -7.20
CA ALA A 17 -4.10 -1.42 -6.06
C ALA A 17 -5.03 -0.26 -6.49
N LYS A 18 -4.59 0.55 -7.46
CA LYS A 18 -5.39 1.64 -8.02
C LYS A 18 -6.70 1.14 -8.64
N ALA A 19 -6.71 -0.06 -9.23
CA ALA A 19 -7.94 -0.65 -9.75
C ALA A 19 -8.97 -0.85 -8.63
N GLU A 20 -8.57 -1.34 -7.47
CA GLU A 20 -9.45 -1.49 -6.30
C GLU A 20 -9.87 -0.15 -5.70
N CYS A 21 -8.94 0.80 -5.52
CA CYS A 21 -9.28 2.15 -5.04
C CYS A 21 -10.30 2.86 -5.93
N ARG A 22 -10.25 2.66 -7.26
CA ARG A 22 -11.24 3.21 -8.19
C ARG A 22 -12.62 2.56 -8.05
N LYS A 23 -12.72 1.32 -7.57
CA LYS A 23 -14.02 0.69 -7.25
C LYS A 23 -14.66 1.35 -6.02
N ILE A 24 -13.85 1.77 -5.05
CA ILE A 24 -14.30 2.46 -3.83
C ILE A 24 -14.72 3.90 -4.14
N ASP A 25 -13.84 4.68 -4.78
CA ASP A 25 -14.11 6.06 -5.18
C ASP A 25 -13.40 6.37 -6.51
N PRO A 26 -14.11 6.36 -7.65
CA PRO A 26 -13.50 6.62 -8.96
C PRO A 26 -12.79 7.97 -9.09
N THR A 27 -13.11 8.92 -8.22
CA THR A 27 -12.63 10.31 -8.25
C THR A 27 -11.72 10.67 -7.09
N TYR A 28 -11.21 9.68 -6.34
CA TYR A 28 -10.47 9.91 -5.10
C TYR A 28 -9.30 10.90 -5.29
N SER A 29 -8.59 10.83 -6.41
CA SER A 29 -7.45 11.70 -6.70
C SER A 29 -7.84 13.17 -6.80
N ALA A 30 -9.01 13.48 -7.38
CA ALA A 30 -9.53 14.84 -7.44
C ALA A 30 -9.95 15.39 -6.07
N LYS A 31 -10.09 14.53 -5.06
CA LYS A 31 -10.44 14.88 -3.68
C LYS A 31 -9.21 14.96 -2.76
N GLY A 32 -8.00 15.03 -3.33
CA GLY A 32 -6.76 15.07 -2.55
C GLY A 32 -6.51 13.77 -1.78
N ARG A 33 -6.82 12.63 -2.40
CA ARG A 33 -6.53 11.30 -1.87
C ARG A 33 -5.56 10.56 -2.78
N ASP A 34 -4.75 9.71 -2.17
CA ASP A 34 -3.90 8.73 -2.84
C ASP A 34 -4.39 7.33 -2.49
N CYS A 35 -4.14 6.36 -3.37
CA CYS A 35 -4.43 4.96 -3.08
C CYS A 35 -3.29 4.38 -2.22
N ASP A 36 -3.56 4.13 -0.94
CA ASP A 36 -2.67 3.35 -0.07
C ASP A 36 -2.86 1.86 -0.35
N GLU A 37 -1.78 1.09 -0.24
CA GLU A 37 -1.75 -0.33 -0.61
C GLU A 37 -0.93 -1.15 0.38
N PHE A 38 -1.46 -2.30 0.80
CA PHE A 38 -0.77 -3.25 1.65
C PHE A 38 -0.98 -4.69 1.13
N PRO A 39 0.09 -5.46 0.87
CA PRO A 39 1.51 -5.09 0.94
C PRO A 39 1.91 -3.97 -0.04
N PHE A 40 2.89 -3.15 0.35
CA PHE A 40 3.29 -1.95 -0.40
C PHE A 40 3.78 -2.27 -1.82
N ALA A 41 3.62 -1.35 -2.78
CA ALA A 41 4.12 -1.57 -4.15
C ALA A 41 5.59 -1.92 -4.23
N ALA A 42 6.41 -1.36 -3.35
CA ALA A 42 7.84 -1.63 -3.27
C ALA A 42 8.15 -2.96 -2.55
N THR A 43 7.25 -3.96 -2.61
CA THR A 43 7.45 -5.29 -2.04
C THR A 43 7.12 -6.40 -3.04
N TRP A 44 7.80 -7.54 -2.92
CA TRP A 44 7.55 -8.72 -3.76
C TRP A 44 6.14 -9.29 -3.57
N GLN A 45 5.53 -9.04 -2.42
CA GLN A 45 4.18 -9.48 -2.06
C GLN A 45 3.09 -8.46 -2.40
N GLY A 46 3.43 -7.39 -3.13
CA GLY A 46 2.50 -6.32 -3.47
C GLY A 46 1.28 -6.78 -4.27
N ALA A 47 0.34 -5.85 -4.50
CA ALA A 47 -1.01 -6.15 -5.00
C ALA A 47 -1.06 -7.00 -6.29
N SER A 48 -0.05 -6.97 -7.15
CA SER A 48 -0.05 -7.78 -8.37
C SER A 48 0.49 -9.21 -8.20
N ALA A 49 1.07 -9.54 -7.05
CA ALA A 49 1.64 -10.84 -6.73
C ALA A 49 0.61 -11.73 -6.00
N GLN A 50 -0.59 -11.87 -6.56
CA GLN A 50 -1.66 -12.67 -5.96
C GLN A 50 -1.60 -14.13 -6.42
N PRO A 51 -1.54 -15.10 -5.48
CA PRO A 51 -1.58 -16.51 -5.84
C PRO A 51 -2.95 -16.95 -6.38
N ASN A 52 -4.01 -16.19 -6.07
CA ASN A 52 -5.35 -16.39 -6.62
C ASN A 52 -5.93 -15.02 -7.04
N PRO A 53 -6.22 -14.80 -8.34
CA PRO A 53 -6.79 -13.55 -8.81
C PRO A 53 -8.20 -13.25 -8.25
N ASP A 54 -8.97 -14.29 -7.89
CA ASP A 54 -10.32 -14.15 -7.31
C ASP A 54 -10.29 -13.96 -5.79
N ARG A 55 -9.12 -14.14 -5.16
CA ARG A 55 -8.91 -14.00 -3.71
C ARG A 55 -7.59 -13.28 -3.44
N GLY A 56 -7.52 -12.04 -3.90
CA GLY A 56 -6.41 -11.14 -3.61
C GLY A 56 -6.18 -11.03 -2.10
N ARG A 57 -4.94 -11.26 -1.68
CA ARG A 57 -4.45 -11.07 -0.32
C ARG A 57 -3.73 -9.73 -0.20
N PHE A 58 -4.43 -8.67 -0.60
CA PHE A 58 -3.98 -7.29 -0.43
C PHE A 58 -5.18 -6.40 -0.06
N SER A 59 -4.89 -5.25 0.52
CA SER A 59 -5.85 -4.18 0.74
C SER A 59 -5.43 -2.94 -0.02
N ALA A 60 -6.40 -2.18 -0.51
CA ALA A 60 -6.18 -0.88 -1.13
C ALA A 60 -7.26 0.09 -0.64
N CYS A 61 -6.86 1.32 -0.31
CA CYS A 61 -7.75 2.30 0.31
C CYS A 61 -7.41 3.73 -0.14
N PRO A 62 -8.39 4.52 -0.63
CA PRO A 62 -8.15 5.93 -0.87
C PRO A 62 -8.05 6.71 0.45
N VAL A 63 -6.86 7.21 0.76
CA VAL A 63 -6.55 7.96 2.00
C VAL A 63 -6.04 9.36 1.65
N ASN A 64 -5.99 10.27 2.62
CA ASN A 64 -5.50 11.64 2.38
C ASN A 64 -4.07 11.64 1.77
N SER A 65 -3.88 12.37 0.67
CA SER A 65 -2.62 12.36 -0.08
C SER A 65 -1.42 12.83 0.75
N ASP A 66 -1.57 13.87 1.56
CA ASP A 66 -0.45 14.42 2.34
C ASP A 66 0.06 13.40 3.35
N GLN A 67 -0.87 12.73 4.05
CA GLN A 67 -0.54 11.66 5.00
C GLN A 67 0.12 10.47 4.29
N ASN A 68 -0.44 10.04 3.15
CA ASN A 68 0.10 8.91 2.39
C ASN A 68 1.51 9.17 1.87
N GLN A 69 1.75 10.37 1.33
CA GLN A 69 3.06 10.75 0.80
C GLN A 69 4.09 10.95 1.90
N ALA A 70 3.70 11.48 3.06
CA ALA A 70 4.57 11.56 4.23
C ALA A 70 5.02 10.17 4.66
N ALA A 71 4.08 9.22 4.84
CA ALA A 71 4.38 7.84 5.19
C ALA A 71 5.26 7.14 4.13
N GLY A 72 4.96 7.35 2.84
CA GLY A 72 5.77 6.79 1.75
C GLY A 72 7.22 7.29 1.73
N ARG A 73 7.45 8.57 2.04
CA ARG A 73 8.80 9.15 2.16
C ARG A 73 9.55 8.58 3.37
N GLU A 74 8.88 8.47 4.51
CA GLU A 74 9.45 7.86 5.72
C GLU A 74 9.86 6.41 5.46
N PHE A 75 8.99 5.64 4.81
CA PHE A 75 9.25 4.25 4.46
C PHE A 75 10.41 4.09 3.47
N GLN A 76 10.52 5.00 2.49
CA GLN A 76 11.67 5.03 1.58
C GLN A 76 12.98 5.35 2.30
N THR A 77 12.97 6.30 3.23
CA THR A 77 14.13 6.63 4.06
C THR A 77 14.52 5.43 4.92
N TRP A 78 13.56 4.79 5.59
CA TRP A 78 13.81 3.61 6.44
C TRP A 78 14.49 2.49 5.67
N TYR A 79 14.01 2.16 4.46
CA TYR A 79 14.68 1.19 3.59
C TYR A 79 16.16 1.51 3.31
N GLY A 80 16.50 2.80 3.20
CA GLY A 80 17.88 3.25 2.98
C GLY A 80 18.75 3.19 4.24
N VAL A 81 18.22 3.70 5.36
CA VAL A 81 18.94 3.76 6.65
C VAL A 81 19.24 2.36 7.18
N ASP A 82 18.26 1.47 7.14
CA ASP A 82 18.40 0.11 7.67
C ASP A 82 18.98 -0.86 6.64
N ARG A 83 19.32 -0.35 5.44
CA ARG A 83 19.90 -1.13 4.34
C ARG A 83 19.06 -2.37 4.00
N ILE A 84 17.75 -2.22 3.97
CA ILE A 84 16.84 -3.28 3.49
C ILE A 84 16.93 -3.25 1.97
N LEU A 85 17.70 -4.16 1.36
CA LEU A 85 18.05 -4.08 -0.05
C LEU A 85 17.06 -4.83 -0.93
N ASP A 86 16.71 -6.07 -0.58
CA ASP A 86 15.85 -6.93 -1.41
C ASP A 86 15.29 -8.17 -0.64
N VAL A 87 15.04 -9.28 -1.34
CA VAL A 87 14.49 -10.56 -0.87
C VAL A 87 15.25 -11.20 0.30
N PHE A 88 16.53 -10.87 0.50
CA PHE A 88 17.33 -11.41 1.59
C PHE A 88 17.16 -10.66 2.91
N ASP A 89 16.47 -9.51 2.90
CA ASP A 89 16.24 -8.66 4.08
C ASP A 89 14.74 -8.65 4.42
N PRO A 90 14.17 -9.74 4.97
CA PRO A 90 12.77 -9.79 5.31
C PRO A 90 12.46 -8.85 6.47
N PHE A 91 11.34 -8.15 6.35
CA PHE A 91 10.80 -7.31 7.41
C PHE A 91 9.32 -7.59 7.63
N TYR A 92 8.79 -7.16 8.76
CA TYR A 92 7.36 -7.15 9.04
C TYR A 92 6.95 -5.77 9.52
N VAL A 93 5.68 -5.43 9.32
CA VAL A 93 5.09 -4.20 9.86
C VAL A 93 4.26 -4.60 11.06
N ARG A 94 4.54 -3.97 12.20
CA ARG A 94 3.71 -4.06 13.40
C ARG A 94 2.92 -2.76 13.52
N ILE A 95 1.60 -2.88 13.55
CA ILE A 95 0.71 -1.74 13.79
C ILE A 95 0.30 -1.83 15.25
N ASP A 96 0.76 -0.88 16.06
CA ASP A 96 0.43 -0.78 17.47
C ASP A 96 -0.61 0.34 17.70
N GLY A 97 -1.45 0.18 18.72
CA GLY A 97 -2.48 1.14 19.09
C GLY A 97 -3.84 0.90 18.41
N THR A 98 -4.82 1.72 18.79
CA THR A 98 -6.17 1.71 18.21
C THR A 98 -6.32 2.92 17.29
N PRO A 99 -6.68 2.74 16.01
CA PRO A 99 -6.97 3.88 15.15
C PRO A 99 -8.06 4.75 15.80
N PRO A 100 -7.98 6.09 15.71
CA PRO A 100 -9.05 6.97 16.15
C PRO A 100 -10.41 6.53 15.57
N PRO A 101 -11.54 6.67 16.28
CA PRO A 101 -12.84 6.17 15.84
C PRO A 101 -13.24 6.63 14.42
N ASP A 102 -12.87 7.84 14.03
CA ASP A 102 -13.12 8.43 12.70
C ASP A 102 -12.23 7.83 11.59
N LYS A 103 -11.21 7.05 11.95
CA LYS A 103 -10.28 6.36 11.05
C LYS A 103 -10.47 4.84 11.03
N GLN A 104 -11.35 4.28 11.87
CA GLN A 104 -11.62 2.85 11.91
C GLN A 104 -12.50 2.35 10.75
N THR A 105 -13.25 3.24 10.10
CA THR A 105 -14.25 2.86 9.08
C THR A 105 -13.86 3.20 7.64
N GLY A 106 -12.80 3.99 7.44
CA GLY A 106 -12.53 4.72 6.19
C GLY A 106 -12.49 3.90 4.89
N CYS A 107 -12.19 2.59 4.98
CA CYS A 107 -12.27 1.65 3.85
C CYS A 107 -12.87 0.28 4.22
N PHE A 108 -13.39 0.11 5.43
CA PHE A 108 -14.05 -1.13 5.88
C PHE A 108 -15.57 -1.12 5.69
N THR A 109 -16.14 0.00 5.21
CA THR A 109 -17.59 0.20 5.10
C THR A 109 -18.09 0.41 3.67
N TYR A 110 -17.32 0.07 2.64
CA TYR A 110 -17.85 0.02 1.27
C TYR A 110 -18.36 -1.40 0.96
N PRO A 111 -19.52 -1.52 0.28
CA PRO A 111 -20.28 -2.77 0.14
C PRO A 111 -19.51 -3.92 -0.52
#